data_AF-A0A8S2X0B0-F1
#
_entry.id   AF-A0A8S2X0B0-F1
#
_cell.length_a   1.000
_cell.length_b   1.000
_cell.length_c   1.000
_cell.angle_alpha   90.00
_cell.angle_beta   90.00
_cell.angle_gamma   90.00
#
_symmetry.space_group_name_H-M   'P 1'
#
loop_
_entity.id
_entity.type
_entity.pdbx_description
1 polymer ?
#
loop_
_entity_poly.entity_id
_entity_poly.type
_entity_poly.pdbx_seq_one_letter_code
_entity_poly.pdbx_strand_id
1 'polypeptide(L)' 'MKGSTSSTGITLTNSTLVIAIANALHTNASYGPVSSDGYSWAVGICGSSGSNSYELTATGT' A
#
# COMPACT_ATOMS: atom_id res chain seq x y z
N MET A 1 9.02 -1.97 4.97
CA MET A 1 7.85 -2.62 4.36
C MET A 1 8.33 -3.70 3.39
N LYS A 2 7.41 -4.51 2.85
CA LYS A 2 7.71 -5.83 2.24
C LYS A 2 7.10 -6.01 0.83
N GLY A 3 6.50 -4.97 0.23
CA GLY A 3 5.72 -5.09 -1.01
C GLY A 3 4.49 -6.01 -0.85
N SER A 4 4.05 -6.61 -1.96
CA SER A 4 3.03 -7.67 -1.95
C SER A 4 3.65 -9.00 -1.51
N THR A 5 2.91 -9.79 -0.71
CA THR A 5 3.30 -11.18 -0.39
C THR A 5 2.95 -12.19 -1.48
N SER A 6 2.29 -11.77 -2.56
CA SER A 6 1.93 -12.62 -3.69
C SER A 6 3.05 -12.71 -4.72
N SER A 7 3.44 -13.93 -5.09
CA SER A 7 4.48 -14.18 -6.11
C SER A 7 4.01 -13.91 -7.54
N THR A 8 2.71 -13.89 -7.79
CA THR A 8 2.11 -13.65 -9.12
C THR A 8 1.59 -12.23 -9.31
N GLY A 9 1.76 -11.37 -8.31
CA GLY A 9 1.10 -10.06 -8.25
C GLY A 9 -0.35 -10.16 -7.79
N ILE A 10 -0.93 -8.99 -7.53
CA ILE A 10 -2.30 -8.80 -7.04
C ILE A 10 -2.89 -7.57 -7.72
N THR A 11 -4.21 -7.55 -7.89
CA THR A 11 -4.94 -6.41 -8.47
C THR A 11 -5.92 -5.88 -7.44
N LEU A 12 -5.91 -4.56 -7.21
CA LEU A 12 -6.92 -3.86 -6.44
C LEU A 12 -7.94 -3.25 -7.41
N THR A 13 -9.20 -3.65 -7.33
CA THR A 13 -10.23 -3.20 -8.29
C THR A 13 -11.16 -2.12 -7.74
N ASN A 14 -11.17 -1.93 -6.42
CA ASN A 14 -11.97 -0.90 -5.78
C ASN A 14 -11.42 0.51 -6.10
N SER A 15 -12.11 1.24 -6.99
CA SER A 15 -11.66 2.54 -7.49
C SER A 15 -11.46 3.59 -6.39
N THR A 16 -12.31 3.61 -5.36
CA THR A 16 -12.17 4.52 -4.22
C THR A 16 -10.87 4.27 -3.46
N LEU A 17 -10.53 3.00 -3.22
CA LEU A 17 -9.30 2.64 -2.54
C LEU A 17 -8.06 2.91 -3.40
N VAL A 18 -8.15 2.66 -4.71
CA VAL A 18 -7.08 2.99 -5.67
C VAL A 18 -6.77 4.49 -5.62
N ILE A 19 -7.79 5.35 -5.66
CA ILE A 19 -7.61 6.82 -5.58
C ILE A 19 -6.97 7.21 -4.24
N ALA A 20 -7.47 6.66 -3.13
CA ALA A 20 -6.95 6.98 -1.80
C ALA A 20 -5.47 6.55 -1.63
N ILE A 21 -5.11 5.34 -2.08
CA ILE A 21 -3.74 4.83 -2.06
C ILE A 21 -2.83 5.66 -2.97
N ALA A 22 -3.28 5.97 -4.19
CA ALA A 22 -2.51 6.79 -5.12
C ALA A 22 -2.22 8.19 -4.55
N ASN A 23 -3.22 8.83 -3.93
CA ASN A 23 -3.05 10.11 -3.25
C ASN A 23 -2.07 10.01 -2.07
N ALA A 24 -2.15 8.96 -1.26
CA ALA A 24 -1.25 8.75 -0.14
C ALA A 24 0.22 8.59 -0.59
N LEU A 25 0.46 7.80 -1.65
CA LEU A 25 1.78 7.66 -2.24
C LEU A 25 2.28 8.99 -2.84
N HIS A 26 1.42 9.70 -3.58
CA HIS A 26 1.78 10.98 -4.20
C HIS A 26 2.13 12.07 -3.18
N THR A 27 1.43 12.09 -2.05
CA THR A 27 1.60 13.10 -1.00
C THR A 27 2.58 12.70 0.09
N ASN A 28 3.23 11.53 -0.03
CA ASN A 28 4.10 10.99 1.00
C ASN A 28 3.38 10.95 2.37
N ALA A 29 2.19 10.34 2.38
CA ALA A 29 1.34 10.22 3.56
C ALA A 29 1.01 8.76 3.86
N SER A 30 0.84 8.45 5.15
CA SER A 30 0.39 7.12 5.57
C SER A 30 -1.10 6.94 5.29
N TYR A 31 -1.50 5.72 4.92
CA TYR A 31 -2.89 5.37 4.67
C TYR A 31 -3.16 3.89 4.99
N GLY A 32 -4.37 3.58 5.46
CA GLY A 32 -4.77 2.22 5.84
C GLY A 32 -4.36 1.82 7.28
N PRO A 33 -4.50 0.53 7.64
CA PRO A 33 -4.87 -0.59 6.77
C PRO A 33 -6.34 -0.56 6.32
N VAL A 34 -6.59 -0.97 5.07
CA VAL A 34 -7.94 -1.18 4.49
C VAL A 34 -8.03 -2.53 3.81
N SER A 35 -9.18 -3.20 3.89
CA SER A 35 -9.37 -4.52 3.30
C SER A 35 -10.10 -4.46 1.95
N SER A 36 -9.56 -5.11 0.93
CA SER A 36 -10.19 -5.28 -0.38
C SER A 36 -9.60 -6.46 -1.12
N ASP A 37 -10.44 -7.18 -1.87
CA ASP A 37 -10.04 -8.29 -2.75
C ASP A 37 -9.24 -9.40 -2.03
N GLY A 38 -9.49 -9.63 -0.73
CA GLY A 38 -8.78 -10.63 0.09
C GLY A 38 -7.47 -10.13 0.74
N TYR A 39 -7.06 -8.90 0.42
CA TYR A 39 -5.82 -8.31 0.91
C TYR A 39 -6.07 -7.12 1.85
N SER A 40 -5.18 -6.95 2.81
CA SER A 40 -5.04 -5.73 3.61
C SER A 40 -4.00 -4.82 2.97
N TRP A 41 -4.39 -3.61 2.62
CA TRP A 41 -3.59 -2.62 1.92
C TRP A 41 -3.23 -1.46 2.85
N ALA A 42 -1.97 -1.05 2.84
CA ALA A 42 -1.49 0.10 3.61
C ALA A 42 -0.34 0.82 2.90
N VAL A 43 -0.30 2.14 3.02
CA VAL A 43 0.84 2.98 2.64
C VAL A 43 1.54 3.44 3.90
N GLY A 44 2.86 3.27 3.97
CA GLY A 44 3.66 3.70 5.12
C GLY A 44 5.08 4.10 4.74
N ILE A 45 5.91 4.41 5.74
CA ILE A 45 7.33 4.81 5.56
C ILE A 45 8.27 3.60 5.45
N CYS A 46 8.99 3.48 4.33
CA CYS A 46 9.99 2.44 4.09
C CYS A 46 11.38 3.06 4.14
N GLY A 47 12.26 2.46 4.94
CA GLY A 47 13.65 2.90 5.13
C GLY A 47 13.97 3.33 6.57
N SER A 48 15.26 3.57 6.84
CA SER A 48 15.74 4.15 8.09
C SER A 48 16.06 5.63 7.92
N SER A 49 15.80 6.38 8.99
CA SER A 49 16.08 7.79 9.26
C SER A 49 16.93 8.53 8.23
N GLY A 50 16.29 9.35 7.38
CA GLY A 50 16.96 10.29 6.45
C GLY A 50 16.53 10.17 4.99
N SER A 51 15.81 9.11 4.63
CA SER A 51 15.19 8.95 3.31
C SER A 51 13.83 8.27 3.48
N ASN A 52 12.84 9.04 3.90
CA ASN A 52 11.48 8.53 4.10
C ASN A 52 10.82 8.31 2.73
N SER A 53 10.97 7.13 2.17
CA SER A 53 10.18 6.72 1.00
C SER A 53 8.84 6.18 1.49
N TYR A 54 7.75 6.43 0.76
CA TYR A 54 6.47 5.80 1.05
C TYR A 54 6.28 4.58 0.15
N GLU A 55 5.85 3.47 0.72
CA GLU A 55 5.65 2.20 0.00
C GLU A 55 4.24 1.66 0.27
N LEU A 56 3.64 1.07 -0.77
CA LEU A 56 2.41 0.30 -0.67
C LEU A 56 2.72 -1.13 -0.25
N THR A 57 2.11 -1.58 0.84
CA THR A 57 2.12 -2.97 1.31
C THR A 57 0.75 -3.59 1.10
N ALA A 58 0.75 -4.86 0.68
CA ALA A 58 -0.46 -5.66 0.57
C ALA A 58 -0.21 -7.06 1.14
N THR A 59 -0.93 -7.41 2.20
CA THR A 59 -0.80 -8.70 2.91
C THR A 59 -2.14 -9.39 2.99
N GLY A 60 -2.20 -10.67 2.64
CA GLY A 60 -3.44 -11.43 2.65
C GLY A 60 -3.40 -12.58 1.64
N THR A 61 -4.58 -13.12 1.34
CA THR A 61 -4.80 -14.29 0.48
C THR A 61 -5.88 -14.00 -0.53
#